data_AF-A0A958H4J0-F1
#
_entry.id   AF-A0A958H4J0-F1
#
_cell.length_a   1.000
_cell.length_b   1.000
_cell.length_c   1.000
_cell.angle_alpha   90.00
_cell.angle_beta   90.00
_cell.angle_gamma   90.00
#
_symmetry.space_group_name_H-M   'P 1'
#
loop_
_entity.id
_entity.type
_entity.pdbx_description
1 polymer ?
#
loop_
_entity_poly.entity_id
_entity_poly.type
_entity_poly.pdbx_seq_one_letter_code
_entity_poly.pdbx_strand_id
1 'polypeptide(L)'
;RVHTDAAAARSAEQIRARAYTSGPHIAFASGQYAPHTPAGLRLLSHELSHVVQQTGQPGGSPVARWPWDEPVTLKKVLSPAAVQRNAHRELLKQINGYPMKDMLATFAAMASAGTLDGMIADIDAAEGVDRPRLKIAMDAARIKGRGTPATEAEISDLKTRMAARELPADQQAEVLSFLGAGTQPAAVPAATEAASTTPAAAAAPQTSFKTSSYALSKTPVTVVKENKDEGLKEIREAPADYAARILVMAGLDSATWFSSFTSIKFLGQSVANIHTDLATHLKAVEARFAESHGGPSKDPAVAGTALGLNQGIGGAREAPTGTAFSMHLFGLAIDVNYTSNPWVGASANKVFANAGWLAVGKKLQYSGGMSYDQLSELDKAVETYFGYLDNIEALGARLAAIEDASNPWKGKSAEAAAKQIQQDLDTAATKWERTGAKDVIKKGGFLSLPKDFVDGIGLSWGASYGDIMHFDMRNKGSGRKIQSAIGAYKKKKQEEAKTE
;
A
#
# COMPACT_ATOMS: atom_id res chain seq x y z
N ARG A 1 -26.64 14.45 -6.52
CA ARG A 1 -26.54 14.41 -8.00
C ARG A 1 -25.41 13.46 -8.37
N VAL A 2 -25.60 12.59 -9.35
CA VAL A 2 -24.60 11.59 -9.76
C VAL A 2 -24.00 12.01 -11.10
N HIS A 3 -22.67 11.95 -11.21
CA HIS A 3 -21.90 12.25 -12.41
C HIS A 3 -21.16 11.00 -12.88
N THR A 4 -21.35 10.64 -14.15
CA THR A 4 -20.82 9.42 -14.77
C THR A 4 -20.19 9.69 -16.13
N ASP A 5 -19.99 10.97 -16.46
CA ASP A 5 -19.39 11.39 -17.72
C ASP A 5 -17.86 11.24 -17.70
N ALA A 6 -17.22 11.46 -18.85
CA ALA A 6 -15.78 11.30 -19.00
C ALA A 6 -14.96 12.25 -18.11
N ALA A 7 -15.51 13.40 -17.71
CA ALA A 7 -14.82 14.33 -16.82
C ALA A 7 -14.84 13.81 -15.37
N ALA A 8 -15.98 13.32 -14.91
CA ALA A 8 -16.13 12.63 -13.63
C ALA A 8 -15.26 11.37 -13.56
N ALA A 9 -15.22 10.59 -14.65
CA ALA A 9 -14.40 9.39 -14.73
C ALA A 9 -12.91 9.68 -14.57
N ARG A 10 -12.39 10.64 -15.35
CA ARG A 10 -10.99 11.08 -15.24
C ARG A 10 -10.66 11.65 -13.86
N SER A 11 -11.58 12.41 -13.27
CA SER A 11 -11.37 12.98 -11.94
C SER A 11 -11.31 11.89 -10.86
N ALA A 12 -12.20 10.90 -10.92
CA ALA A 12 -12.18 9.76 -10.02
C ALA A 12 -10.92 8.91 -10.20
N GLU A 13 -10.47 8.68 -11.44
CA GLU A 13 -9.24 7.96 -11.75
C GLU A 13 -7.97 8.68 -11.27
N GLN A 14 -7.92 10.02 -11.40
CA GLN A 14 -6.80 10.84 -10.92
C GLN A 14 -6.58 10.70 -9.41
N ILE A 15 -7.65 10.51 -8.64
CA ILE A 15 -7.59 10.25 -7.20
C ILE A 15 -7.65 8.75 -6.86
N ARG A 16 -7.53 7.88 -7.87
CA ARG A 16 -7.58 6.42 -7.78
C ARG A 16 -8.81 5.90 -7.02
N ALA A 17 -9.95 6.51 -7.29
CA ALA A 17 -11.22 6.16 -6.69
C ALA A 17 -12.14 5.48 -7.71
N ARG A 18 -12.90 4.49 -7.27
CA ARG A 18 -14.00 3.90 -8.04
C ARG A 18 -15.19 4.85 -8.13
N ALA A 19 -15.42 5.58 -7.05
CA ALA A 19 -16.30 6.73 -6.97
C ALA A 19 -15.85 7.63 -5.81
N TYR A 20 -16.29 8.87 -5.80
CA TYR A 20 -16.07 9.80 -4.70
C TYR A 20 -17.23 10.77 -4.52
N THR A 21 -17.35 11.32 -3.32
CA THR A 21 -18.42 12.26 -2.95
C THR A 21 -17.87 13.63 -2.55
N SER A 22 -18.42 14.68 -3.15
CA SER A 22 -18.13 16.09 -2.84
C SER A 22 -19.42 16.90 -2.73
N GLY A 23 -19.76 17.29 -1.50
CA GLY A 23 -21.05 17.85 -1.14
C GLY A 23 -22.20 16.93 -1.58
N PRO A 24 -23.22 17.47 -2.28
CA PRO A 24 -24.33 16.66 -2.79
C PRO A 24 -23.99 15.92 -4.09
N HIS A 25 -22.72 15.90 -4.54
CA HIS A 25 -22.30 15.32 -5.81
C HIS A 25 -21.51 14.03 -5.61
N ILE A 26 -21.83 13.00 -6.41
CA ILE A 26 -21.07 11.75 -6.46
C ILE A 26 -20.53 11.59 -7.89
N ALA A 27 -19.23 11.35 -8.03
CA ALA A 27 -18.58 11.11 -9.32
C ALA A 27 -18.06 9.67 -9.38
N PHE A 28 -18.33 8.97 -10.49
CA PHE A 28 -17.90 7.58 -10.69
C PHE A 28 -16.77 7.50 -11.72
N ALA A 29 -15.79 6.62 -11.46
CA ALA A 29 -14.82 6.21 -12.46
C ALA A 29 -15.50 5.45 -13.60
N SER A 30 -14.78 5.33 -14.73
CA SER A 30 -15.32 4.72 -15.94
C SER A 30 -15.86 3.30 -15.68
N GLY A 31 -17.12 3.06 -16.07
CA GLY A 31 -17.81 1.78 -15.86
C GLY A 31 -18.17 1.43 -14.41
N GLN A 32 -17.97 2.32 -13.43
CA GLN A 32 -18.25 2.03 -12.01
C GLN A 32 -19.68 2.37 -11.57
N TYR A 33 -20.40 3.23 -12.31
CA TYR A 33 -21.82 3.47 -12.06
C TYR A 33 -22.68 2.35 -12.65
N ALA A 34 -22.95 1.33 -11.85
CA ALA A 34 -23.72 0.16 -12.25
C ALA A 34 -24.84 -0.15 -11.24
N PRO A 35 -25.88 0.71 -11.13
CA PRO A 35 -26.91 0.62 -10.08
C PRO A 35 -27.79 -0.62 -10.16
N HIS A 36 -27.70 -1.41 -11.24
CA HIS A 36 -28.41 -2.68 -11.39
C HIS A 36 -27.59 -3.89 -10.92
N THR A 37 -26.36 -3.68 -10.46
CA THR A 37 -25.48 -4.75 -9.98
C THR A 37 -25.33 -4.67 -8.45
N PRO A 38 -25.20 -5.79 -7.73
CA PRO A 38 -24.95 -5.77 -6.28
C PRO A 38 -23.67 -5.03 -5.90
N ALA A 39 -22.65 -5.02 -6.76
CA ALA A 39 -21.40 -4.30 -6.54
C ALA A 39 -21.56 -2.79 -6.73
N GLY A 40 -22.25 -2.35 -7.80
CA GLY A 40 -22.54 -0.95 -8.05
C GLY A 40 -23.54 -0.35 -7.06
N LEU A 41 -24.51 -1.13 -6.57
CA LEU A 41 -25.39 -0.71 -5.47
C LEU A 41 -24.62 -0.50 -4.17
N ARG A 42 -23.70 -1.41 -3.80
CA ARG A 42 -22.85 -1.21 -2.63
C ARG A 42 -21.97 0.02 -2.72
N LEU A 43 -21.34 0.25 -3.88
CA LEU A 43 -20.54 1.45 -4.14
C LEU A 43 -21.40 2.72 -4.08
N LEU A 44 -22.58 2.71 -4.71
CA LEU A 44 -23.51 3.84 -4.67
C LEU A 44 -24.02 4.11 -3.25
N SER A 45 -24.38 3.09 -2.48
CA SER A 45 -24.82 3.24 -1.09
C SER A 45 -23.70 3.78 -0.18
N HIS A 46 -22.44 3.38 -0.42
CA HIS A 46 -21.30 3.92 0.29
C HIS A 46 -21.10 5.41 0.00
N GLU A 47 -21.18 5.82 -1.27
CA GLU A 47 -21.04 7.23 -1.62
C GLU A 47 -22.25 8.06 -1.16
N LEU A 48 -23.46 7.48 -1.15
CA LEU A 48 -24.66 8.14 -0.65
C LEU A 48 -24.56 8.44 0.87
N SER A 49 -23.90 7.58 1.64
CA SER A 49 -23.70 7.83 3.08
C SER A 49 -22.80 9.06 3.31
N HIS A 50 -21.80 9.28 2.44
CA HIS A 50 -20.98 10.49 2.45
C HIS A 50 -21.77 11.75 2.11
N VAL A 51 -22.75 11.66 1.20
CA VAL A 51 -23.67 12.79 0.90
C VAL A 51 -24.46 13.18 2.15
N VAL A 52 -25.04 12.18 2.84
CA VAL A 52 -25.82 12.41 4.06
C VAL A 52 -24.95 13.01 5.17
N GLN A 53 -23.72 12.50 5.34
CA GLN A 53 -22.77 13.01 6.32
C GLN A 53 -22.35 14.47 6.04
N GLN A 54 -22.12 14.83 4.78
CA GLN A 54 -21.69 16.18 4.39
C GLN A 54 -22.84 17.21 4.45
N THR A 55 -24.10 16.80 4.34
CA THR A 55 -25.25 17.71 4.47
C THR A 55 -25.56 18.14 5.92
N GLY A 56 -24.93 17.53 6.93
CA GLY A 56 -25.17 17.81 8.36
C GLY A 56 -24.20 18.80 9.02
N GLN A 57 -23.19 19.32 8.31
CA GLN A 57 -22.18 20.25 8.86
C GLN A 57 -22.04 21.52 8.01
N PRO A 58 -22.20 22.73 8.59
CA PRO A 58 -21.92 23.98 7.89
C PRO A 58 -20.43 24.31 8.00
N GLY A 59 -19.66 23.88 6.99
CA GLY A 59 -18.23 24.16 6.85
C GLY A 59 -17.60 23.16 5.88
N GLY A 60 -17.12 23.64 4.73
CA GLY A 60 -16.74 22.83 3.55
C GLY A 60 -16.00 21.54 3.91
N SER A 61 -16.65 20.41 3.62
CA SER A 61 -16.18 19.07 3.99
C SER A 61 -15.28 18.43 2.93
N PRO A 62 -14.32 17.58 3.34
CA PRO A 62 -13.38 16.90 2.45
C PRO A 62 -14.05 15.85 1.57
N VAL A 63 -13.45 15.60 0.40
CA VAL A 63 -13.89 14.59 -0.57
C VAL A 63 -13.61 13.18 -0.04
N ALA A 64 -14.64 12.35 0.13
CA ALA A 64 -14.52 10.95 0.55
C ALA A 64 -14.49 10.02 -0.69
N ARG A 65 -13.66 8.97 -0.68
CA ARG A 65 -13.39 8.12 -1.86
C ARG A 65 -13.30 6.61 -1.56
N TRP A 66 -13.69 5.77 -2.52
CA TRP A 66 -13.47 4.31 -2.49
C TRP A 66 -12.28 3.88 -3.38
N PRO A 67 -11.15 3.35 -2.85
CA PRO A 67 -9.97 2.96 -3.63
C PRO A 67 -10.08 1.59 -4.35
N TRP A 68 -9.24 1.34 -5.35
CA TRP A 68 -9.14 0.06 -6.08
C TRP A 68 -8.43 -1.04 -5.25
N ASP A 69 -8.83 -2.31 -5.39
CA ASP A 69 -8.12 -3.49 -4.81
C ASP A 69 -6.83 -3.82 -5.60
N GLU A 70 -5.82 -4.42 -4.95
CA GLU A 70 -4.49 -4.71 -5.55
C GLU A 70 -4.53 -5.61 -6.81
N PRO A 71 -3.56 -5.45 -7.74
CA PRO A 71 -3.38 -6.35 -8.88
C PRO A 71 -3.07 -7.80 -8.44
N VAL A 72 -3.70 -8.79 -9.08
CA VAL A 72 -3.52 -10.21 -8.79
C VAL A 72 -2.03 -10.51 -8.99
N THR A 73 -1.37 -10.96 -7.93
CA THR A 73 0.05 -11.33 -8.02
C THR A 73 0.24 -12.41 -9.10
N LEU A 74 1.19 -12.20 -10.01
CA LEU A 74 1.46 -13.10 -11.15
C LEU A 74 1.64 -14.57 -10.73
N LYS A 75 2.14 -14.83 -9.51
CA LYS A 75 2.24 -16.17 -8.93
C LYS A 75 0.89 -16.89 -8.77
N LYS A 76 -0.19 -16.17 -8.47
CA LYS A 76 -1.53 -16.74 -8.29
C LYS A 76 -2.17 -17.10 -9.64
N VAL A 77 -1.93 -16.27 -10.65
CA VAL A 77 -2.44 -16.43 -12.02
C VAL A 77 -1.75 -17.57 -12.78
N LEU A 78 -0.45 -17.78 -12.52
CA LEU A 78 0.36 -18.81 -13.19
C LEU A 78 0.34 -20.18 -12.49
N SER A 79 -0.48 -20.35 -11.45
CA SER A 79 -0.55 -21.60 -10.69
C SER A 79 -1.34 -22.68 -11.45
N PRO A 80 -1.01 -23.98 -11.30
CA PRO A 80 -1.81 -25.08 -11.86
C PRO A 80 -3.28 -25.06 -11.44
N ALA A 81 -3.61 -24.42 -10.31
CA ALA A 81 -4.98 -24.23 -9.83
C ALA A 81 -5.79 -23.21 -10.67
N ALA A 82 -5.12 -22.28 -11.35
CA ALA A 82 -5.77 -21.32 -12.25
C ALA A 82 -6.39 -22.00 -13.48
N VAL A 83 -5.88 -23.16 -13.89
CA VAL A 83 -6.34 -23.94 -15.06
C VAL A 83 -7.73 -24.56 -14.86
N GLN A 84 -8.30 -24.52 -13.63
CA GLN A 84 -9.68 -24.94 -13.41
C GLN A 84 -10.68 -23.83 -13.75
N ARG A 85 -11.73 -24.16 -14.53
CA ARG A 85 -12.79 -23.24 -15.01
C ARG A 85 -13.39 -22.32 -13.93
N ASN A 86 -13.50 -22.77 -12.68
CA ASN A 86 -14.02 -21.94 -11.58
C ASN A 86 -13.03 -20.85 -11.11
N ALA A 87 -11.72 -21.05 -11.31
CA ALA A 87 -10.70 -20.05 -10.99
C ALA A 87 -10.68 -18.92 -12.02
N HIS A 88 -10.89 -19.22 -13.32
CA HIS A 88 -10.95 -18.20 -14.38
C HIS A 88 -12.07 -17.18 -14.15
N ARG A 89 -13.26 -17.63 -13.72
CA ARG A 89 -14.42 -16.74 -13.47
C ARG A 89 -14.15 -15.75 -12.33
N GLU A 90 -13.52 -16.19 -11.25
CA GLU A 90 -13.17 -15.31 -10.13
C GLU A 90 -11.99 -14.39 -10.45
N LEU A 91 -11.03 -14.85 -11.26
CA LEU A 91 -9.95 -14.02 -11.79
C LEU A 91 -10.49 -12.93 -12.74
N LEU A 92 -11.46 -13.25 -13.59
CA LEU A 92 -12.12 -12.28 -14.46
C LEU A 92 -12.79 -11.16 -13.66
N LYS A 93 -13.46 -11.49 -12.54
CA LYS A 93 -14.06 -10.48 -11.65
C LYS A 93 -13.02 -9.56 -11.00
N GLN A 94 -11.88 -10.11 -10.61
CA GLN A 94 -10.77 -9.33 -10.02
C GLN A 94 -10.14 -8.40 -11.06
N ILE A 95 -9.78 -8.95 -12.23
CA ILE A 95 -9.16 -8.18 -13.32
C ILE A 95 -10.12 -7.15 -13.92
N ASN A 96 -11.42 -7.44 -13.94
CA ASN A 96 -12.46 -6.48 -14.33
C ASN A 96 -12.39 -5.16 -13.53
N GLY A 97 -11.91 -5.23 -12.29
CA GLY A 97 -11.72 -4.07 -11.43
C GLY A 97 -10.44 -3.28 -11.69
N TYR A 98 -9.57 -3.67 -12.63
CA TYR A 98 -8.30 -2.96 -12.85
C TYR A 98 -8.43 -1.78 -13.80
N PRO A 99 -7.59 -0.73 -13.63
CA PRO A 99 -7.32 0.24 -14.69
C PRO A 99 -6.90 -0.48 -15.98
N MET A 100 -7.24 0.09 -17.14
CA MET A 100 -7.04 -0.58 -18.44
C MET A 100 -5.56 -0.92 -18.68
N LYS A 101 -4.64 -0.02 -18.34
CA LYS A 101 -3.19 -0.28 -18.33
C LYS A 101 -2.77 -1.53 -17.55
N ASP A 102 -3.30 -1.72 -16.35
CA ASP A 102 -2.94 -2.85 -15.48
C ASP A 102 -3.58 -4.15 -15.97
N MET A 103 -4.83 -4.06 -16.45
CA MET A 103 -5.52 -5.16 -17.14
C MET A 103 -4.72 -5.67 -18.36
N LEU A 104 -4.23 -4.75 -19.20
CA LEU A 104 -3.40 -5.06 -20.38
C LEU A 104 -2.08 -5.73 -19.98
N ALA A 105 -1.43 -5.25 -18.92
CA ALA A 105 -0.20 -5.84 -18.41
C ALA A 105 -0.42 -7.26 -17.86
N THR A 106 -1.52 -7.48 -17.13
CA THR A 106 -1.88 -8.81 -16.61
C THR A 106 -2.15 -9.79 -17.76
N PHE A 107 -2.95 -9.42 -18.76
CA PHE A 107 -3.24 -10.31 -19.88
C PHE A 107 -2.01 -10.57 -20.77
N ALA A 108 -1.11 -9.61 -20.94
CA ALA A 108 0.16 -9.87 -21.64
C ALA A 108 1.02 -10.91 -20.92
N ALA A 109 1.10 -10.85 -19.58
CA ALA A 109 1.82 -11.86 -18.82
C ALA A 109 1.19 -13.25 -18.97
N MET A 110 -0.15 -13.33 -19.04
CA MET A 110 -0.87 -14.59 -19.30
C MET A 110 -0.65 -15.10 -20.72
N ALA A 111 -0.59 -14.21 -21.71
CA ALA A 111 -0.28 -14.56 -23.09
C ALA A 111 1.12 -15.19 -23.18
N SER A 112 2.13 -14.55 -22.58
CA SER A 112 3.50 -15.06 -22.52
C SER A 112 3.62 -16.41 -21.79
N ALA A 113 2.70 -16.71 -20.87
CA ALA A 113 2.66 -17.97 -20.15
C ALA A 113 1.77 -19.04 -20.80
N GLY A 114 1.12 -18.75 -21.93
CA GLY A 114 0.23 -19.67 -22.62
C GLY A 114 -1.10 -19.96 -21.89
N THR A 115 -1.49 -19.13 -20.92
CA THR A 115 -2.72 -19.33 -20.13
C THR A 115 -3.88 -18.43 -20.58
N LEU A 116 -3.63 -17.46 -21.46
CA LEU A 116 -4.64 -16.51 -21.91
C LEU A 116 -5.78 -17.17 -22.72
N ASP A 117 -5.46 -18.16 -23.56
CA ASP A 117 -6.46 -18.80 -24.45
C ASP A 117 -7.59 -19.50 -23.67
N GLY A 118 -7.26 -20.14 -22.54
CA GLY A 118 -8.25 -20.75 -21.66
C GLY A 118 -9.18 -19.71 -21.02
N MET A 119 -8.67 -18.52 -20.71
CA MET A 119 -9.45 -17.43 -20.13
C MET A 119 -10.34 -16.73 -21.18
N ILE A 120 -9.88 -16.65 -22.42
CA ILE A 120 -10.69 -16.20 -23.57
C ILE A 120 -11.87 -17.15 -23.80
N ALA A 121 -11.66 -18.47 -23.70
CA ALA A 121 -12.73 -19.46 -23.88
C ALA A 121 -13.83 -19.35 -22.80
N ASP A 122 -13.47 -18.92 -21.58
CA ASP A 122 -14.39 -18.85 -20.44
C ASP A 122 -15.09 -17.50 -20.25
N ILE A 123 -14.71 -16.45 -21.00
CA ILE A 123 -15.21 -15.07 -20.77
C ILE A 123 -16.72 -14.93 -20.98
N ASP A 124 -17.30 -15.68 -21.92
CA ASP A 124 -18.73 -15.62 -22.21
C ASP A 124 -19.58 -16.21 -21.08
N ALA A 125 -18.99 -17.12 -20.28
CA ALA A 125 -19.61 -17.70 -19.11
C ALA A 125 -19.38 -16.89 -17.82
N ALA A 126 -18.66 -15.76 -17.88
CA ALA A 126 -18.40 -14.91 -16.72
C ALA A 126 -19.56 -13.94 -16.47
N GLU A 127 -20.10 -13.94 -15.26
CA GLU A 127 -21.19 -13.05 -14.84
C GLU A 127 -20.66 -11.89 -13.98
N GLY A 128 -21.32 -10.72 -14.09
CA GLY A 128 -20.99 -9.54 -13.29
C GLY A 128 -19.69 -8.83 -13.69
N VAL A 129 -19.26 -8.97 -14.95
CA VAL A 129 -18.05 -8.35 -15.51
C VAL A 129 -18.36 -7.57 -16.79
N ASP A 130 -17.55 -6.56 -17.09
CA ASP A 130 -17.58 -5.81 -18.35
C ASP A 130 -16.88 -6.63 -19.45
N ARG A 131 -17.65 -7.56 -20.06
CA ARG A 131 -17.14 -8.46 -21.11
C ARG A 131 -16.58 -7.69 -22.32
N PRO A 132 -17.23 -6.64 -22.85
CA PRO A 132 -16.68 -5.87 -23.97
C PRO A 132 -15.28 -5.33 -23.68
N ARG A 133 -15.08 -4.73 -22.50
CA ARG A 133 -13.81 -4.19 -22.03
C ARG A 133 -12.73 -5.26 -21.87
N LEU A 134 -13.05 -6.36 -21.18
CA LEU A 134 -12.13 -7.47 -20.96
C LEU A 134 -11.70 -8.13 -22.28
N LYS A 135 -12.64 -8.34 -23.21
CA LYS A 135 -12.33 -8.92 -24.52
C LYS A 135 -11.35 -8.04 -25.30
N ILE A 136 -11.53 -6.71 -25.31
CA ILE A 136 -10.57 -5.80 -25.98
C ILE A 136 -9.17 -5.92 -25.37
N ALA A 137 -9.06 -5.96 -24.03
CA ALA A 137 -7.76 -6.07 -23.38
C ALA A 137 -7.08 -7.42 -23.65
N MET A 138 -7.83 -8.51 -23.70
CA MET A 138 -7.34 -9.83 -24.09
C MET A 138 -6.88 -9.86 -25.56
N ASP A 139 -7.68 -9.26 -26.46
CA ASP A 139 -7.37 -9.14 -27.88
C ASP A 139 -6.05 -8.37 -28.11
N ALA A 140 -5.88 -7.23 -27.43
CA ALA A 140 -4.66 -6.44 -27.47
C ALA A 140 -3.45 -7.19 -26.88
N ALA A 141 -3.64 -7.90 -25.76
CA ALA A 141 -2.59 -8.72 -25.16
C ALA A 141 -2.15 -9.86 -26.09
N ARG A 142 -3.08 -10.47 -26.84
CA ARG A 142 -2.79 -11.51 -27.83
C ARG A 142 -1.98 -10.97 -29.00
N ILE A 143 -2.37 -9.80 -29.53
CA ILE A 143 -1.63 -9.09 -30.58
C ILE A 143 -0.21 -8.72 -30.11
N LYS A 144 -0.02 -8.36 -28.84
CA LYS A 144 1.32 -8.08 -28.30
C LYS A 144 2.13 -9.35 -28.00
N GLY A 145 1.47 -10.42 -27.59
CA GLY A 145 2.07 -11.69 -27.19
C GLY A 145 2.67 -12.51 -28.33
N ARG A 146 2.32 -12.24 -29.60
CA ARG A 146 2.90 -12.94 -30.78
C ARG A 146 4.36 -12.58 -31.09
N GLY A 147 4.96 -11.66 -30.33
CA GLY A 147 6.37 -11.28 -30.47
C GLY A 147 6.72 -10.47 -31.72
N THR A 148 5.71 -10.05 -32.51
CA THR A 148 5.87 -9.24 -33.72
C THR A 148 4.98 -7.98 -33.62
N PRO A 149 5.40 -6.82 -34.15
CA PRO A 149 4.64 -5.57 -34.03
C PRO A 149 3.25 -5.66 -34.66
N ALA A 150 2.25 -5.05 -34.02
CA ALA A 150 0.87 -4.95 -34.51
C ALA A 150 0.83 -4.36 -35.93
N THR A 151 0.16 -5.05 -36.85
CA THR A 151 -0.04 -4.56 -38.23
C THR A 151 -1.12 -3.49 -38.27
N GLU A 152 -1.10 -2.63 -39.30
CA GLU A 152 -2.14 -1.61 -39.50
C GLU A 152 -3.55 -2.21 -39.61
N ALA A 153 -3.68 -3.37 -40.24
CA ALA A 153 -4.94 -4.08 -40.36
C ALA A 153 -5.46 -4.55 -38.99
N GLU A 154 -4.60 -5.09 -38.13
CA GLU A 154 -4.99 -5.49 -36.76
C GLU A 154 -5.33 -4.28 -35.89
N ILE A 155 -4.61 -3.18 -36.02
CA ILE A 155 -4.90 -1.93 -35.31
C ILE A 155 -6.24 -1.36 -35.77
N SER A 156 -6.51 -1.37 -37.07
CA SER A 156 -7.77 -0.88 -37.66
C SER A 156 -8.97 -1.74 -37.23
N ASP A 157 -8.82 -3.07 -37.27
CA ASP A 157 -9.83 -4.01 -36.77
C ASP A 157 -10.07 -3.83 -35.27
N LEU A 158 -9.01 -3.66 -34.46
CA LEU A 158 -9.16 -3.43 -33.03
C LEU A 158 -9.86 -2.10 -32.74
N LYS A 159 -9.54 -1.01 -33.47
CA LYS A 159 -10.27 0.27 -33.38
C LYS A 159 -11.75 0.10 -33.70
N THR A 160 -12.08 -0.67 -34.73
CA THR A 160 -13.47 -0.97 -35.11
C THR A 160 -14.19 -1.72 -33.99
N ARG A 161 -13.54 -2.75 -33.41
CA ARG A 161 -14.10 -3.51 -32.29
C ARG A 161 -14.24 -2.67 -31.02
N MET A 162 -13.31 -1.76 -30.75
CA MET A 162 -13.38 -0.83 -29.62
C MET A 162 -14.56 0.12 -29.75
N ALA A 163 -14.79 0.67 -30.95
CA ALA A 163 -15.94 1.52 -31.24
C ALA A 163 -17.26 0.73 -31.15
N ALA A 164 -17.34 -0.46 -31.75
CA ALA A 164 -18.53 -1.32 -31.71
C ALA A 164 -18.87 -1.82 -30.30
N ARG A 165 -17.89 -1.82 -29.39
CA ARG A 165 -18.02 -2.20 -27.98
C ARG A 165 -18.14 -1.00 -27.04
N GLU A 166 -18.28 0.21 -27.60
CA GLU A 166 -18.44 1.48 -26.87
C GLU A 166 -17.34 1.72 -25.82
N LEU A 167 -16.11 1.29 -26.11
CA LEU A 167 -15.01 1.46 -25.15
C LEU A 167 -14.68 2.98 -24.98
N PRO A 168 -14.53 3.48 -23.74
CA PRO A 168 -14.20 4.89 -23.50
C PRO A 168 -12.91 5.35 -24.18
N ALA A 169 -12.89 6.57 -24.72
CA ALA A 169 -11.80 7.08 -25.59
C ALA A 169 -10.41 7.13 -24.91
N ASP A 170 -10.37 7.35 -23.60
CA ASP A 170 -9.18 7.26 -22.76
C ASP A 170 -8.64 5.82 -22.70
N GLN A 171 -9.51 4.83 -22.45
CA GLN A 171 -9.15 3.42 -22.49
C GLN A 171 -8.76 3.00 -23.91
N GLN A 172 -9.36 3.60 -24.94
CA GLN A 172 -8.92 3.38 -26.32
C GLN A 172 -7.49 3.85 -26.55
N ALA A 173 -7.12 5.01 -26.03
CA ALA A 173 -5.76 5.53 -26.12
C ALA A 173 -4.76 4.64 -25.36
N GLU A 174 -5.14 4.09 -24.21
CA GLU A 174 -4.30 3.14 -23.46
C GLU A 174 -4.05 1.84 -24.23
N VAL A 175 -5.09 1.28 -24.87
CA VAL A 175 -4.98 0.08 -25.71
C VAL A 175 -4.07 0.33 -26.92
N LEU A 176 -4.24 1.46 -27.61
CA LEU A 176 -3.40 1.81 -28.77
C LEU A 176 -1.96 2.11 -28.35
N SER A 177 -1.77 2.83 -27.24
CA SER A 177 -0.43 3.08 -26.68
C SER A 177 0.26 1.76 -26.28
N PHE A 178 -0.48 0.82 -25.73
CA PHE A 178 0.04 -0.50 -25.35
C PHE A 178 0.52 -1.31 -26.56
N LEU A 179 -0.11 -1.15 -27.73
CA LEU A 179 0.30 -1.77 -28.99
C LEU A 179 1.33 -0.95 -29.78
N GLY A 180 1.69 0.25 -29.31
CA GLY A 180 2.59 1.16 -30.03
C GLY A 180 1.94 1.90 -31.20
N ALA A 181 0.61 2.02 -31.22
CA ALA A 181 -0.22 2.48 -32.34
C ALA A 181 -0.93 3.83 -32.11
N GLY A 182 -0.49 4.64 -31.15
CA GLY A 182 -1.15 5.90 -30.79
C GLY A 182 -0.86 7.05 -31.77
N THR A 183 -1.90 7.65 -32.35
CA THR A 183 -1.85 8.97 -33.01
C THR A 183 -1.80 10.09 -31.97
N GLN A 184 -0.83 10.97 -32.11
CA GLN A 184 -0.61 12.18 -31.30
C GLN A 184 -1.71 13.23 -31.58
N PRO A 185 -2.37 13.85 -30.57
CA PRO A 185 -3.25 14.98 -30.82
C PRO A 185 -2.45 16.19 -31.31
N ALA A 186 -2.98 16.89 -32.32
CA ALA A 186 -2.33 17.96 -33.06
C ALA A 186 -1.82 19.11 -32.18
N ALA A 187 -0.59 19.54 -32.47
CA ALA A 187 0.09 20.70 -31.88
C ALA A 187 -0.35 22.02 -32.55
N VAL A 188 -0.38 23.10 -31.76
CA VAL A 188 -0.33 24.50 -32.23
C VAL A 188 1.17 24.93 -32.23
N PRO A 189 1.63 25.78 -33.16
CA PRO A 189 2.91 25.54 -33.84
C PRO A 189 4.15 26.24 -33.25
N ALA A 190 5.25 25.50 -33.39
CA ALA A 190 6.59 25.83 -33.88
C ALA A 190 7.40 27.01 -33.31
N ALA A 191 8.54 26.65 -32.72
CA ALA A 191 9.82 27.26 -33.10
C ALA A 191 10.86 26.14 -33.32
N THR A 192 11.33 26.12 -34.56
CA THR A 192 12.36 25.32 -35.24
C THR A 192 13.51 24.77 -34.39
N GLU A 193 13.74 23.47 -34.60
CA GLU A 193 14.86 22.65 -34.16
C GLU A 193 16.21 23.11 -34.74
N ALA A 194 17.26 22.96 -33.94
CA ALA A 194 18.60 22.68 -34.43
C ALA A 194 19.16 21.45 -33.68
N ALA A 195 19.32 20.38 -34.44
CA ALA A 195 20.24 19.25 -34.30
C ALA A 195 20.15 18.32 -33.08
N SER A 196 20.12 17.03 -33.42
CA SER A 196 20.11 15.87 -32.57
C SER A 196 21.32 15.76 -31.65
N THR A 197 21.07 15.72 -30.35
CA THR A 197 21.80 14.88 -29.39
C THR A 197 20.81 14.40 -28.34
N THR A 198 20.68 13.08 -28.19
CA THR A 198 19.94 12.40 -27.13
C THR A 198 20.25 13.02 -25.76
N PRO A 199 19.28 13.59 -25.00
CA PRO A 199 19.53 13.94 -23.62
C PRO A 199 19.30 12.72 -22.75
N ALA A 200 20.31 12.41 -21.94
CA ALA A 200 20.21 11.55 -20.78
C ALA A 200 18.99 11.95 -19.91
N ALA A 201 18.49 10.97 -19.16
CA ALA A 201 17.52 11.17 -18.09
C ALA A 201 17.74 12.53 -17.41
N ALA A 202 16.76 13.44 -17.52
CA ALA A 202 16.79 14.66 -16.76
C ALA A 202 16.83 14.25 -15.29
N ALA A 203 18.01 14.42 -14.68
CA ALA A 203 18.19 14.27 -13.25
C ALA A 203 17.12 15.16 -12.60
N ALA A 204 16.34 14.57 -11.68
CA ALA A 204 15.69 15.36 -10.65
C ALA A 204 16.72 16.40 -10.15
N PRO A 205 16.34 17.67 -9.90
CA PRO A 205 17.29 18.68 -9.49
C PRO A 205 18.15 18.06 -8.40
N GLN A 206 19.45 17.88 -8.67
CA GLN A 206 20.33 17.25 -7.71
C GLN A 206 20.42 18.21 -6.53
N THR A 207 19.55 17.99 -5.54
CA THR A 207 19.67 18.63 -4.25
C THR A 207 20.98 18.12 -3.67
N SER A 208 22.03 18.92 -3.80
CA SER A 208 23.31 18.63 -3.19
C SER A 208 23.09 18.65 -1.68
N PHE A 209 23.09 17.47 -1.06
CA PHE A 209 23.00 17.37 0.39
C PHE A 209 24.38 17.66 0.99
N LYS A 210 24.40 18.36 2.12
CA LYS A 210 25.59 18.33 2.98
C LYS A 210 25.71 16.91 3.53
N THR A 211 26.77 16.21 3.16
CA THR A 211 26.98 14.83 3.60
C THR A 211 27.91 14.73 4.80
N SER A 212 27.81 13.61 5.51
CA SER A 212 28.62 13.22 6.65
C SER A 212 28.86 11.72 6.62
N SER A 213 29.96 11.29 7.22
CA SER A 213 30.23 9.87 7.43
C SER A 213 29.35 9.28 8.54
N TYR A 214 28.88 8.05 8.34
CA TYR A 214 28.11 7.29 9.31
C TYR A 214 28.80 5.96 9.61
N ALA A 215 29.11 5.69 10.87
CA ALA A 215 29.80 4.47 11.27
C ALA A 215 28.80 3.44 11.82
N LEU A 216 28.90 2.20 11.33
CA LEU A 216 28.21 1.07 11.94
C LEU A 216 29.03 0.47 13.07
N SER A 217 28.33 -0.17 14.00
CA SER A 217 28.94 -0.85 15.12
C SER A 217 29.85 -1.98 14.65
N LYS A 218 30.99 -2.13 15.35
CA LYS A 218 31.90 -3.26 15.20
C LYS A 218 31.60 -4.39 16.18
N THR A 219 30.61 -4.22 17.05
CA THR A 219 30.23 -5.23 18.04
C THR A 219 29.42 -6.34 17.35
N PRO A 220 29.86 -7.62 17.42
CA PRO A 220 29.16 -8.71 16.76
C PRO A 220 27.74 -8.95 17.29
N VAL A 221 26.80 -9.04 16.36
CA VAL A 221 25.40 -9.40 16.60
C VAL A 221 25.09 -10.74 15.94
N THR A 222 24.08 -11.43 16.45
CA THR A 222 23.61 -12.71 15.87
C THR A 222 23.03 -12.48 14.48
N VAL A 223 23.68 -13.02 13.45
CA VAL A 223 23.21 -12.98 12.05
C VAL A 223 22.49 -14.27 11.65
N VAL A 224 22.85 -15.39 12.27
CA VAL A 224 22.14 -16.67 12.20
C VAL A 224 21.95 -17.16 13.63
N LYS A 225 20.70 -17.40 14.05
CA LYS A 225 20.41 -17.99 15.36
C LYS A 225 20.69 -19.50 15.31
N GLU A 226 21.16 -20.04 16.42
CA GLU A 226 21.24 -21.50 16.58
C GLU A 226 19.84 -22.12 16.39
N ASN A 227 19.79 -23.20 15.61
CA ASN A 227 18.61 -24.04 15.46
C ASN A 227 19.04 -25.50 15.37
N LYS A 228 18.88 -26.23 16.47
CA LYS A 228 19.31 -27.63 16.57
C LYS A 228 18.56 -28.55 15.61
N ASP A 229 17.28 -28.27 15.37
CA ASP A 229 16.44 -29.09 14.50
C ASP A 229 16.83 -28.94 13.01
N GLU A 230 17.33 -27.76 12.63
CA GLU A 230 17.81 -27.47 11.28
C GLU A 230 19.33 -27.65 11.12
N GLY A 231 20.02 -28.07 12.19
CA GLY A 231 21.48 -28.21 12.23
C GLY A 231 22.23 -26.88 12.06
N LEU A 232 21.64 -25.75 12.45
CA LEU A 232 22.26 -24.42 12.33
C LEU A 232 23.01 -24.06 13.61
N LYS A 233 24.29 -23.71 13.50
CA LYS A 233 25.05 -23.05 14.58
C LYS A 233 24.81 -21.55 14.59
N GLU A 234 25.02 -20.93 15.76
CA GLU A 234 24.96 -19.47 15.87
C GLU A 234 26.14 -18.85 15.11
N ILE A 235 25.85 -17.92 14.20
CA ILE A 235 26.85 -17.06 13.58
C ILE A 235 26.65 -15.64 14.08
N ARG A 236 27.74 -15.02 14.52
CA ARG A 236 27.78 -13.62 14.97
C ARG A 236 28.75 -12.82 14.12
N GLU A 237 28.31 -11.67 13.63
CA GLU A 237 29.14 -10.79 12.79
C GLU A 237 28.88 -9.33 13.15
N ALA A 238 29.89 -8.48 12.95
CA ALA A 238 29.77 -7.05 13.17
C ALA A 238 28.92 -6.38 12.06
N PRO A 239 27.98 -5.47 12.40
CA PRO A 239 27.23 -4.67 11.44
C PRO A 239 28.08 -3.99 10.37
N ALA A 240 29.21 -3.40 10.76
CA ALA A 240 30.15 -2.79 9.83
C ALA A 240 30.62 -3.76 8.72
N ASP A 241 30.88 -5.02 9.08
CA ASP A 241 31.50 -5.98 8.16
C ASP A 241 30.46 -6.61 7.22
N TYR A 242 29.32 -7.08 7.76
CA TYR A 242 28.30 -7.70 6.91
C TYR A 242 27.56 -6.69 6.04
N ALA A 243 27.34 -5.45 6.51
CA ALA A 243 26.71 -4.42 5.70
C ALA A 243 27.61 -4.05 4.50
N ALA A 244 28.93 -3.92 4.71
CA ALA A 244 29.88 -3.69 3.62
C ALA A 244 29.84 -4.82 2.58
N ARG A 245 29.82 -6.09 3.02
CA ARG A 245 29.69 -7.24 2.11
C ARG A 245 28.37 -7.25 1.34
N ILE A 246 27.26 -6.88 1.99
CA ILE A 246 25.94 -6.77 1.33
C ILE A 246 25.95 -5.68 0.27
N LEU A 247 26.59 -4.53 0.53
CA LEU A 247 26.72 -3.45 -0.46
C LEU A 247 27.50 -3.91 -1.69
N VAL A 248 28.63 -4.61 -1.50
CA VAL A 248 29.40 -5.20 -2.62
C VAL A 248 28.55 -6.20 -3.40
N MET A 249 27.81 -7.08 -2.71
CA MET A 249 26.87 -8.03 -3.35
C MET A 249 25.73 -7.33 -4.10
N ALA A 250 25.32 -6.13 -3.68
CA ALA A 250 24.33 -5.30 -4.35
C ALA A 250 24.91 -4.52 -5.55
N GLY A 251 26.21 -4.64 -5.84
CA GLY A 251 26.91 -3.87 -6.86
C GLY A 251 27.04 -2.39 -6.51
N LEU A 252 27.18 -2.09 -5.22
CA LEU A 252 27.33 -0.75 -4.67
C LEU A 252 28.71 -0.61 -4.02
N ASP A 253 29.25 0.61 -4.05
CA ASP A 253 30.54 0.91 -3.47
C ASP A 253 30.42 1.06 -1.94
N SER A 254 30.87 0.05 -1.20
CA SER A 254 30.87 0.06 0.27
C SER A 254 31.81 1.11 0.87
N ALA A 255 32.82 1.59 0.14
CA ALA A 255 33.78 2.57 0.65
C ALA A 255 33.18 3.99 0.70
N THR A 256 32.30 4.31 -0.23
CA THR A 256 31.68 5.65 -0.36
C THR A 256 30.22 5.69 0.10
N TRP A 257 29.55 4.54 0.24
CA TRP A 257 28.16 4.48 0.73
C TRP A 257 27.98 5.22 2.07
N PHE A 258 28.85 4.92 3.04
CA PHE A 258 28.74 5.46 4.39
C PHE A 258 29.20 6.90 4.55
N SER A 259 29.80 7.52 3.52
CA SER A 259 30.09 8.96 3.49
C SER A 259 28.96 9.78 2.85
N SER A 260 27.89 9.12 2.39
CA SER A 260 26.76 9.72 1.69
C SER A 260 25.51 9.83 2.59
N PHE A 261 25.71 10.05 3.89
CA PHE A 261 24.63 10.26 4.85
C PHE A 261 24.39 11.75 5.07
N THR A 262 23.16 12.13 5.40
CA THR A 262 22.77 13.52 5.60
C THR A 262 21.66 13.62 6.66
N SER A 263 21.31 14.85 7.01
CA SER A 263 20.17 15.17 7.86
C SER A 263 19.31 16.23 7.17
N ILE A 264 18.00 16.02 7.16
CA ILE A 264 17.04 16.91 6.50
C ILE A 264 15.90 17.29 7.44
N LYS A 265 15.16 18.33 7.07
CA LYS A 265 13.78 18.50 7.51
C LYS A 265 12.85 17.74 6.57
N PHE A 266 11.86 17.05 7.10
CA PHE A 266 10.80 16.40 6.33
C PHE A 266 9.47 16.63 7.04
N LEU A 267 8.56 17.34 6.38
CA LEU A 267 7.24 17.71 6.90
C LEU A 267 7.30 18.36 8.29
N GLY A 268 8.25 19.30 8.45
CA GLY A 268 8.50 19.99 9.73
C GLY A 268 9.37 19.21 10.74
N GLN A 269 9.49 17.89 10.58
CA GLN A 269 10.26 17.04 11.49
C GLN A 269 11.74 16.93 11.07
N SER A 270 12.64 16.80 12.04
CA SER A 270 14.04 16.46 11.75
C SER A 270 14.17 14.98 11.44
N VAL A 271 14.88 14.66 10.36
CA VAL A 271 15.28 13.28 10.01
C VAL A 271 16.80 13.28 9.90
N ALA A 272 17.46 12.68 10.89
CA ALA A 272 18.91 12.64 10.97
C ALA A 272 19.48 11.32 10.47
N ASN A 273 20.72 11.35 9.99
CA ASN A 273 21.51 10.18 9.63
C ASN A 273 20.77 9.26 8.64
N ILE A 274 20.38 9.78 7.48
CA ILE A 274 19.82 8.97 6.39
C ILE A 274 20.70 9.06 5.15
N HIS A 275 20.72 8.03 4.33
CA HIS A 275 21.46 8.06 3.07
C HIS A 275 20.80 9.05 2.09
N THR A 276 21.60 9.69 1.25
CA THR A 276 21.13 10.70 0.28
C THR A 276 20.04 10.19 -0.67
N ASP A 277 20.02 8.90 -1.00
CA ASP A 277 18.94 8.27 -1.77
C ASP A 277 17.57 8.40 -1.07
N LEU A 278 17.51 8.14 0.23
CA LEU A 278 16.28 8.30 1.01
C LEU A 278 15.93 9.78 1.18
N ALA A 279 16.94 10.62 1.44
CA ALA A 279 16.73 12.06 1.55
C ALA A 279 16.12 12.66 0.26
N THR A 280 16.62 12.24 -0.90
CA THR A 280 16.09 12.63 -2.22
C THR A 280 14.62 12.23 -2.36
N HIS A 281 14.29 10.98 -2.02
CA HIS A 281 12.92 10.48 -2.09
C HIS A 281 12.00 11.25 -1.14
N LEU A 282 12.41 11.46 0.11
CA LEU A 282 11.63 12.20 1.10
C LEU A 282 11.40 13.65 0.67
N LYS A 283 12.39 14.32 0.06
CA LYS A 283 12.22 15.68 -0.47
C LYS A 283 11.24 15.77 -1.64
N ALA A 284 11.27 14.79 -2.53
CA ALA A 284 10.28 14.71 -3.61
C ALA A 284 8.85 14.46 -3.07
N VAL A 285 8.72 13.62 -2.05
CA VAL A 285 7.45 13.34 -1.38
C VAL A 285 6.93 14.57 -0.62
N GLU A 286 7.80 15.27 0.11
CA GLU A 286 7.48 16.46 0.91
C GLU A 286 6.79 17.53 0.07
N ALA A 287 7.33 17.82 -1.12
CA ALA A 287 6.72 18.78 -2.03
C ALA A 287 5.27 18.41 -2.39
N ARG A 288 4.99 17.13 -2.64
CA ARG A 288 3.63 16.69 -2.99
C ARG A 288 2.66 16.79 -1.81
N PHE A 289 3.14 16.49 -0.60
CA PHE A 289 2.34 16.62 0.61
C PHE A 289 2.11 18.09 1.00
N ALA A 290 3.11 18.95 0.84
CA ALA A 290 2.98 20.39 1.00
C ALA A 290 1.89 20.96 0.07
N GLU A 291 1.86 20.52 -1.19
CA GLU A 291 0.85 20.92 -2.17
C GLU A 291 -0.59 20.53 -1.80
N SER A 292 -0.76 19.36 -1.19
CA SER A 292 -2.08 18.77 -0.91
C SER A 292 -2.59 19.04 0.51
N HIS A 293 -1.68 19.21 1.47
CA HIS A 293 -1.99 19.28 2.91
C HIS A 293 -1.37 20.51 3.60
N GLY A 294 -0.54 21.31 2.91
CA GLY A 294 0.16 22.46 3.51
C GLY A 294 -0.66 23.74 3.63
N GLY A 295 -1.98 23.67 3.39
CA GLY A 295 -2.87 24.83 3.39
C GLY A 295 -2.54 25.86 2.29
N PRO A 296 -3.05 27.10 2.39
CA PRO A 296 -2.82 28.14 1.38
C PRO A 296 -1.35 28.48 1.14
N SER A 297 -0.50 28.34 2.16
CA SER A 297 0.94 28.59 2.09
C SER A 297 1.75 27.41 1.56
N LYS A 298 1.13 26.23 1.38
CA LYS A 298 1.81 24.98 1.01
C LYS A 298 3.01 24.70 1.93
N ASP A 299 2.82 24.91 3.24
CA ASP A 299 3.89 24.75 4.22
C ASP A 299 4.08 23.25 4.56
N PRO A 300 5.30 22.69 4.42
CA PRO A 300 5.58 21.30 4.77
C PRO A 300 5.27 20.93 6.23
N ALA A 301 5.48 21.82 7.20
CA ALA A 301 5.18 21.56 8.61
C ALA A 301 3.67 21.55 8.88
N VAL A 302 2.91 22.40 8.17
CA VAL A 302 1.43 22.34 8.18
C VAL A 302 0.97 21.02 7.59
N ALA A 303 1.54 20.60 6.46
CA ALA A 303 1.25 19.30 5.86
C ALA A 303 1.58 18.14 6.80
N GLY A 304 2.72 18.19 7.49
CA GLY A 304 3.09 17.21 8.51
C GLY A 304 2.05 17.08 9.61
N THR A 305 1.61 18.22 10.18
CA THR A 305 0.57 18.24 11.21
C THR A 305 -0.75 17.65 10.70
N ALA A 306 -1.18 18.05 9.50
CA ALA A 306 -2.39 17.53 8.87
C ALA A 306 -2.31 16.01 8.57
N LEU A 307 -1.11 15.50 8.30
CA LEU A 307 -0.82 14.08 8.07
C LEU A 307 -0.52 13.32 9.37
N GLY A 308 -0.76 13.92 10.53
CA GLY A 308 -0.62 13.26 11.83
C GLY A 308 0.83 13.10 12.32
N LEU A 309 1.81 13.79 11.74
CA LEU A 309 3.20 13.76 12.21
C LEU A 309 3.35 14.65 13.44
N ASN A 310 3.21 14.05 14.61
CA ASN A 310 3.18 14.72 15.91
C ASN A 310 4.39 14.36 16.80
N GLN A 311 5.34 13.59 16.27
CA GLN A 311 6.54 13.11 16.97
C GLN A 311 7.76 13.12 16.04
N GLY A 312 8.93 12.85 16.63
CA GLY A 312 10.18 12.73 15.88
C GLY A 312 10.18 11.52 14.93
N ILE A 313 11.03 11.62 13.91
CA ILE A 313 11.26 10.57 12.92
C ILE A 313 12.65 9.98 13.14
N GLY A 314 12.72 8.67 13.36
CA GLY A 314 13.98 7.93 13.50
C GLY A 314 14.60 7.67 12.13
N GLY A 315 15.93 7.80 12.02
CA GLY A 315 16.71 7.51 10.80
C GLY A 315 17.56 6.26 10.93
N ALA A 316 18.82 6.29 10.49
CA ALA A 316 19.71 5.13 10.56
C ALA A 316 20.02 4.68 12.00
N ARG A 317 20.48 3.43 12.10
CA ARG A 317 20.95 2.79 13.33
C ARG A 317 22.33 2.19 13.11
N GLU A 318 23.22 2.34 14.10
CA GLU A 318 24.58 1.79 14.02
C GLU A 318 24.60 0.26 14.23
N ALA A 319 23.57 -0.27 14.88
CA ALA A 319 23.36 -1.68 15.15
C ALA A 319 21.87 -2.04 15.05
N PRO A 320 21.54 -3.29 14.69
CA PRO A 320 20.15 -3.75 14.68
C PRO A 320 19.61 -3.90 16.10
N THR A 321 18.35 -3.55 16.32
CA THR A 321 17.66 -3.72 17.62
C THR A 321 16.75 -4.96 17.66
N GLY A 322 16.67 -5.72 16.57
CA GLY A 322 15.81 -6.90 16.48
C GLY A 322 16.23 -7.86 15.38
N THR A 323 16.15 -7.44 14.11
CA THR A 323 16.60 -8.25 12.97
C THR A 323 17.96 -7.77 12.48
N ALA A 324 18.88 -8.71 12.24
CA ALA A 324 20.26 -8.39 11.86
C ALA A 324 20.37 -7.58 10.56
N PHE A 325 19.42 -7.74 9.64
CA PHE A 325 19.48 -7.19 8.29
C PHE A 325 18.38 -6.14 8.05
N SER A 326 18.53 -4.99 8.70
CA SER A 326 17.58 -3.88 8.59
C SER A 326 18.05 -2.82 7.58
N MET A 327 17.10 -2.19 6.88
CA MET A 327 17.36 -1.03 6.01
C MET A 327 17.83 0.21 6.79
N HIS A 328 17.62 0.27 8.12
CA HIS A 328 18.19 1.31 8.97
C HIS A 328 19.72 1.29 8.97
N LEU A 329 20.36 0.13 8.81
CA LEU A 329 21.83 0.03 8.75
C LEU A 329 22.40 0.71 7.51
N PHE A 330 21.61 0.80 6.44
CA PHE A 330 22.02 1.40 5.17
C PHE A 330 21.55 2.85 5.02
N GLY A 331 20.88 3.41 6.03
CA GLY A 331 20.27 4.75 5.97
C GLY A 331 19.07 4.85 5.02
N LEU A 332 18.40 3.73 4.72
CA LEU A 332 17.31 3.63 3.76
C LEU A 332 15.94 3.35 4.40
N ALA A 333 15.83 3.55 5.72
CA ALA A 333 14.59 3.41 6.48
C ALA A 333 14.39 4.56 7.45
N ILE A 334 13.12 4.84 7.74
CA ILE A 334 12.69 5.74 8.81
C ILE A 334 11.60 5.09 9.66
N ASP A 335 11.52 5.52 10.92
CA ASP A 335 10.39 5.22 11.79
C ASP A 335 9.63 6.49 12.11
N VAL A 336 8.33 6.50 11.82
CA VAL A 336 7.46 7.68 11.94
C VAL A 336 6.50 7.51 13.12
N ASN A 337 6.48 8.53 13.98
CA ASN A 337 5.72 8.57 15.22
C ASN A 337 5.85 7.29 16.06
N TYR A 338 7.08 6.94 16.39
CA TYR A 338 7.42 5.67 17.04
C TYR A 338 6.64 5.39 18.35
N THR A 339 6.18 6.43 19.07
CA THR A 339 5.38 6.25 20.29
C THR A 339 3.88 6.17 19.98
N SER A 340 3.39 6.84 18.91
CA SER A 340 1.98 6.81 18.54
C SER A 340 1.56 5.59 17.69
N ASN A 341 2.52 4.92 17.02
CA ASN A 341 2.30 3.75 16.18
C ASN A 341 3.07 2.54 16.72
N PRO A 342 2.48 1.74 17.63
CA PRO A 342 3.18 0.61 18.24
C PRO A 342 3.39 -0.54 17.25
N TRP A 343 4.28 -1.46 17.63
CA TRP A 343 4.36 -2.77 16.99
C TRP A 343 3.09 -3.59 17.28
N VAL A 344 2.47 -4.11 16.23
CA VAL A 344 1.23 -4.90 16.29
C VAL A 344 1.47 -6.29 15.75
N GLY A 345 1.06 -7.31 16.49
CA GLY A 345 1.25 -8.69 16.05
C GLY A 345 0.22 -9.66 16.60
N ALA A 346 0.38 -10.92 16.19
CA ALA A 346 -0.54 -12.00 16.53
C ALA A 346 -0.68 -12.23 18.05
N SER A 347 0.29 -11.79 18.86
CA SER A 347 0.20 -11.81 20.32
C SER A 347 -0.98 -11.00 20.88
N ALA A 348 -1.48 -10.02 20.13
CA ALA A 348 -2.67 -9.23 20.49
C ALA A 348 -3.99 -9.80 19.92
N ASN A 349 -3.98 -10.95 19.23
CA ASN A 349 -5.18 -11.50 18.59
C ASN A 349 -6.32 -11.85 19.54
N LYS A 350 -6.03 -12.10 20.82
CA LYS A 350 -7.08 -12.24 21.84
C LYS A 350 -7.87 -10.93 22.00
N VAL A 351 -7.16 -9.80 22.12
CA VAL A 351 -7.75 -8.47 22.23
C VAL A 351 -8.53 -8.14 20.95
N PHE A 352 -7.94 -8.38 19.76
CA PHE A 352 -8.63 -8.14 18.49
C PHE A 352 -9.88 -9.01 18.31
N ALA A 353 -9.86 -10.27 18.74
CA ALA A 353 -11.04 -11.13 18.68
C ALA A 353 -12.15 -10.63 19.60
N ASN A 354 -11.80 -10.25 20.83
CA ASN A 354 -12.72 -9.68 21.81
C ASN A 354 -13.34 -8.37 21.31
N ALA A 355 -12.50 -7.46 20.81
CA ALA A 355 -12.92 -6.21 20.18
C ALA A 355 -13.81 -6.44 18.96
N GLY A 356 -13.43 -7.34 18.06
CA GLY A 356 -14.21 -7.67 16.87
C GLY A 356 -15.61 -8.20 17.22
N TRP A 357 -15.71 -9.15 18.14
CA TRP A 357 -16.99 -9.70 18.54
C TRP A 357 -17.91 -8.67 19.20
N LEU A 358 -17.35 -7.80 20.05
CA LEU A 358 -18.14 -6.79 20.75
C LEU A 358 -18.44 -5.58 19.86
N ALA A 359 -17.45 -4.97 19.22
CA ALA A 359 -17.64 -3.75 18.44
C ALA A 359 -18.26 -3.99 17.06
N VAL A 360 -17.89 -5.08 16.39
CA VAL A 360 -18.24 -5.33 14.97
C VAL A 360 -19.21 -6.50 14.79
N GLY A 361 -19.26 -7.44 15.75
CA GLY A 361 -20.11 -8.63 15.70
C GLY A 361 -19.48 -9.83 14.98
N LYS A 362 -18.18 -9.79 14.65
CA LYS A 362 -17.43 -10.90 14.06
C LYS A 362 -16.02 -10.98 14.64
N LYS A 363 -15.42 -12.18 14.66
CA LYS A 363 -14.02 -12.32 15.06
C LYS A 363 -13.11 -11.52 14.12
N LEU A 364 -12.30 -10.63 14.70
CA LEU A 364 -11.18 -9.98 14.02
C LEU A 364 -9.86 -10.54 14.53
N GLN A 365 -8.83 -10.51 13.68
CA GLN A 365 -7.49 -10.95 14.02
C GLN A 365 -6.48 -10.25 13.13
N TYR A 366 -5.32 -9.91 13.70
CA TYR A 366 -4.16 -9.49 12.95
C TYR A 366 -3.53 -10.70 12.25
N SER A 367 -3.12 -10.48 11.00
CA SER A 367 -2.29 -11.40 10.23
C SER A 367 -1.25 -10.60 9.44
N GLY A 368 -0.04 -11.15 9.29
CA GLY A 368 0.98 -10.53 8.45
C GLY A 368 0.49 -10.35 7.01
N GLY A 369 0.84 -9.23 6.40
CA GLY A 369 0.44 -8.86 5.04
C GLY A 369 -0.94 -8.19 4.93
N MET A 370 -1.55 -7.77 6.03
CA MET A 370 -2.79 -6.99 5.99
C MET A 370 -2.61 -5.65 5.28
N SER A 371 -3.63 -5.25 4.52
CA SER A 371 -3.71 -3.92 3.92
C SER A 371 -3.97 -2.85 4.98
N TYR A 372 -3.76 -1.58 4.62
CA TYR A 372 -4.13 -0.44 5.47
C TYR A 372 -5.61 -0.53 5.90
N ASP A 373 -6.52 -0.85 4.98
CA ASP A 373 -7.96 -0.86 5.28
C ASP A 373 -8.33 -1.98 6.26
N GLN A 374 -7.69 -3.15 6.14
CA GLN A 374 -7.86 -4.25 7.09
C GLN A 374 -7.32 -3.88 8.48
N LEU A 375 -6.17 -3.19 8.53
CA LEU A 375 -5.61 -2.69 9.79
C LEU A 375 -6.47 -1.58 10.39
N SER A 376 -7.07 -0.72 9.56
CA SER A 376 -7.99 0.32 10.00
C SER A 376 -9.30 -0.26 10.55
N GLU A 377 -9.80 -1.36 9.99
CA GLU A 377 -10.96 -2.08 10.56
C GLU A 377 -10.62 -2.63 11.96
N LEU A 378 -9.45 -3.25 12.11
CA LEU A 378 -8.94 -3.72 13.40
C LEU A 378 -8.79 -2.57 14.41
N ASP A 379 -8.20 -1.46 13.97
CA ASP A 379 -7.94 -0.27 14.78
C ASP A 379 -9.23 0.37 15.30
N LYS A 380 -10.21 0.62 14.43
CA LYS A 380 -11.53 1.16 14.81
C LYS A 380 -12.29 0.25 15.76
N ALA A 381 -12.20 -1.07 15.57
CA ALA A 381 -12.81 -2.03 16.47
C ALA A 381 -12.18 -1.94 17.87
N VAL A 382 -10.86 -1.79 17.95
CA VAL A 382 -10.14 -1.62 19.23
C VAL A 382 -10.47 -0.28 19.89
N GLU A 383 -10.50 0.81 19.13
CA GLU A 383 -10.89 2.14 19.65
C GLU A 383 -12.30 2.10 20.23
N THR A 384 -13.28 1.56 19.49
CA THR A 384 -14.65 1.39 19.97
C THR A 384 -14.70 0.50 21.21
N TYR A 385 -13.98 -0.62 21.18
CA TYR A 385 -13.95 -1.60 22.27
C TYR A 385 -13.44 -1.00 23.58
N PHE A 386 -12.34 -0.26 23.54
CA PHE A 386 -11.80 0.39 24.73
C PHE A 386 -12.57 1.67 25.11
N GLY A 387 -13.19 2.35 24.14
CA GLY A 387 -14.05 3.52 24.39
C GLY A 387 -15.26 3.20 25.27
N TYR A 388 -15.74 1.96 25.29
CA TYR A 388 -16.79 1.52 26.21
C TYR A 388 -16.44 1.68 27.69
N LEU A 389 -15.15 1.73 28.06
CA LEU A 389 -14.73 2.02 29.44
C LEU A 389 -15.14 3.43 29.90
N ASP A 390 -15.28 4.37 28.96
CA ASP A 390 -15.71 5.74 29.23
C ASP A 390 -17.25 5.90 29.16
N ASN A 391 -17.96 4.88 28.66
CA ASN A 391 -19.41 4.91 28.48
C ASN A 391 -20.04 3.53 28.73
N ILE A 392 -20.23 3.21 30.01
CA ILE A 392 -20.80 1.93 30.48
C ILE A 392 -22.26 1.76 30.02
N GLU A 393 -23.01 2.84 29.87
CA GLU A 393 -24.38 2.78 29.36
C GLU A 393 -24.41 2.30 27.89
N ALA A 394 -23.55 2.88 27.03
CA ALA A 394 -23.40 2.43 25.65
C ALA A 394 -22.92 0.98 25.56
N LEU A 395 -22.06 0.54 26.49
CA LEU A 395 -21.65 -0.86 26.60
C LEU A 395 -22.85 -1.77 26.91
N GLY A 396 -23.67 -1.39 27.89
CA GLY A 396 -24.89 -2.11 28.25
C GLY A 396 -25.86 -2.23 27.07
N ALA A 397 -26.11 -1.13 26.36
CA ALA A 397 -26.94 -1.12 25.15
C ALA A 397 -26.37 -2.03 24.05
N ARG A 398 -25.04 -1.98 23.83
CA ARG A 398 -24.38 -2.83 22.84
C ARG A 398 -24.53 -4.31 23.16
N LEU A 399 -24.34 -4.70 24.42
CA LEU A 399 -24.48 -6.08 24.89
C LEU A 399 -25.92 -6.59 24.76
N ALA A 400 -26.91 -5.74 25.08
CA ALA A 400 -28.32 -6.07 24.93
C ALA A 400 -28.70 -6.32 23.46
N ALA A 401 -28.09 -5.58 22.53
CA ALA A 401 -28.31 -5.70 21.09
C ALA A 401 -27.63 -6.93 20.44
N ILE A 402 -26.86 -7.73 21.18
CA ILE A 402 -26.26 -8.97 20.63
C ILE A 402 -27.36 -10.02 20.55
N GLU A 403 -27.75 -10.44 19.35
CA GLU A 403 -28.73 -11.53 19.15
C GLU A 403 -28.05 -12.89 18.97
N ASP A 404 -26.89 -12.91 18.28
CA ASP A 404 -26.14 -14.12 17.97
C ASP A 404 -25.67 -14.83 19.26
N ALA A 405 -26.21 -16.03 19.50
CA ALA A 405 -25.88 -16.86 20.64
C ALA A 405 -24.44 -17.39 20.63
N SER A 406 -23.78 -17.41 19.46
CA SER A 406 -22.38 -17.80 19.33
C SER A 406 -21.41 -16.67 19.71
N ASN A 407 -21.90 -15.44 19.85
CA ASN A 407 -21.08 -14.31 20.25
C ASN A 407 -20.68 -14.45 21.73
N PRO A 408 -19.37 -14.44 22.07
CA PRO A 408 -18.88 -14.68 23.43
C PRO A 408 -19.30 -13.60 24.44
N TRP A 409 -19.86 -12.48 23.98
CA TRP A 409 -20.36 -11.39 24.81
C TRP A 409 -21.85 -11.52 25.16
N LYS A 410 -22.59 -12.43 24.50
CA LYS A 410 -24.03 -12.62 24.74
C LYS A 410 -24.29 -12.96 26.21
N GLY A 411 -25.19 -12.21 26.85
CA GLY A 411 -25.61 -12.45 28.23
C GLY A 411 -24.64 -11.98 29.31
N LYS A 412 -23.51 -11.33 28.96
CA LYS A 412 -22.65 -10.69 29.96
C LYS A 412 -23.28 -9.39 30.49
N SER A 413 -23.09 -9.12 31.77
CA SER A 413 -23.43 -7.80 32.34
C SER A 413 -22.42 -6.74 31.89
N ALA A 414 -22.82 -5.47 31.95
CA ALA A 414 -21.94 -4.35 31.62
C ALA A 414 -20.70 -4.30 32.53
N GLU A 415 -20.84 -4.62 33.81
CA GLU A 415 -19.75 -4.62 34.79
C GLU A 415 -18.73 -5.73 34.50
N ALA A 416 -19.22 -6.95 34.24
CA ALA A 416 -18.36 -8.06 33.88
C ALA A 416 -17.64 -7.80 32.55
N ALA A 417 -18.33 -7.18 31.59
CA ALA A 417 -17.74 -6.81 30.32
C ALA A 417 -16.67 -5.72 30.47
N ALA A 418 -16.95 -4.65 31.22
CA ALA A 418 -16.01 -3.57 31.49
C ALA A 418 -14.73 -4.08 32.17
N LYS A 419 -14.86 -5.02 33.12
CA LYS A 419 -13.69 -5.66 33.75
C LYS A 419 -12.82 -6.40 32.74
N GLN A 420 -13.41 -7.13 31.80
CA GLN A 420 -12.66 -7.82 30.73
C GLN A 420 -12.00 -6.83 29.78
N ILE A 421 -12.71 -5.77 29.37
CA ILE A 421 -12.19 -4.72 28.50
C ILE A 421 -10.97 -4.05 29.15
N GLN A 422 -11.03 -3.76 30.46
CA GLN A 422 -9.91 -3.18 31.20
C GLN A 422 -8.69 -4.12 31.24
N GLN A 423 -8.89 -5.43 31.46
CA GLN A 423 -7.80 -6.41 31.43
C GLN A 423 -7.15 -6.52 30.05
N ASP A 424 -7.95 -6.43 29.00
CA ASP A 424 -7.46 -6.44 27.62
C ASP A 424 -6.68 -5.15 27.31
N LEU A 425 -7.12 -4.00 27.81
CA LEU A 425 -6.38 -2.73 27.70
C LEU A 425 -5.03 -2.78 28.42
N ASP A 426 -5.00 -3.35 29.63
CA ASP A 426 -3.78 -3.54 30.41
C ASP A 426 -2.81 -4.47 29.68
N THR A 427 -3.33 -5.53 29.08
CA THR A 427 -2.57 -6.47 28.24
C THR A 427 -2.00 -5.78 27.01
N ALA A 428 -2.83 -5.02 26.28
CA ALA A 428 -2.41 -4.29 25.08
C ALA A 428 -1.33 -3.25 25.41
N ALA A 429 -1.52 -2.45 26.46
CA ALA A 429 -0.55 -1.45 26.90
C ALA A 429 0.81 -2.07 27.28
N THR A 430 0.79 -3.24 27.93
CA THR A 430 2.01 -3.99 28.26
C THR A 430 2.69 -4.55 27.01
N LYS A 431 1.93 -5.17 26.10
CA LYS A 431 2.47 -5.86 24.91
C LYS A 431 2.91 -4.92 23.79
N TRP A 432 2.32 -3.75 23.70
CA TRP A 432 2.69 -2.71 22.75
C TRP A 432 3.75 -1.75 23.31
N GLU A 433 4.40 -2.13 24.42
CA GLU A 433 5.47 -1.37 25.09
C GLU A 433 5.07 0.08 25.39
N ARG A 434 3.78 0.28 25.66
CA ARG A 434 3.14 1.57 25.92
C ARG A 434 2.86 1.74 27.40
N THR A 435 3.87 1.50 28.24
CA THR A 435 3.76 1.77 29.68
C THR A 435 3.47 3.27 29.87
N GLY A 436 2.30 3.60 30.42
CA GLY A 436 1.84 4.99 30.62
C GLY A 436 0.97 5.60 29.51
N ALA A 437 0.66 4.87 28.43
CA ALA A 437 -0.11 5.40 27.28
C ALA A 437 -1.46 4.69 27.02
N LYS A 438 -2.12 4.20 28.08
CA LYS A 438 -3.46 3.58 27.98
C LYS A 438 -4.48 4.51 27.32
N ASP A 439 -4.42 5.81 27.62
CA ASP A 439 -5.30 6.80 27.02
C ASP A 439 -5.09 6.97 25.51
N VAL A 440 -3.86 6.80 25.03
CA VAL A 440 -3.54 6.85 23.60
C VAL A 440 -4.15 5.65 22.88
N ILE A 441 -4.05 4.46 23.46
CA ILE A 441 -4.67 3.24 22.92
C ILE A 441 -6.20 3.37 22.94
N LYS A 442 -6.76 3.89 24.02
CA LYS A 442 -8.21 4.03 24.19
C LYS A 442 -8.84 5.02 23.21
N LYS A 443 -8.16 6.14 22.92
CA LYS A 443 -8.72 7.25 22.11
C LYS A 443 -8.19 7.34 20.68
N GLY A 444 -7.15 6.60 20.33
CA GLY A 444 -6.52 6.68 19.00
C GLY A 444 -5.97 5.35 18.51
N GLY A 445 -6.33 4.26 19.17
CA GLY A 445 -5.95 2.90 18.76
C GLY A 445 -4.43 2.72 18.65
N PHE A 446 -4.04 2.00 17.60
CA PHE A 446 -2.67 1.72 17.21
C PHE A 446 -2.29 2.31 15.84
N LEU A 447 -3.24 2.80 15.04
CA LEU A 447 -2.98 3.39 13.73
C LEU A 447 -3.25 4.90 13.73
N SER A 448 -2.20 5.71 13.87
CA SER A 448 -2.33 7.17 13.93
C SER A 448 -1.95 7.91 12.65
N LEU A 449 -1.38 7.20 11.66
CA LEU A 449 -1.04 7.78 10.36
C LEU A 449 -2.18 7.56 9.38
N PRO A 450 -2.64 8.61 8.67
CA PRO A 450 -3.70 8.47 7.68
C PRO A 450 -3.21 7.69 6.46
N LYS A 451 -4.15 7.04 5.77
CA LYS A 451 -3.88 6.26 4.55
C LYS A 451 -3.12 7.07 3.50
N ASP A 452 -3.48 8.33 3.34
CA ASP A 452 -2.85 9.22 2.36
C ASP A 452 -1.36 9.45 2.67
N PHE A 453 -0.94 9.45 3.94
CA PHE A 453 0.48 9.44 4.29
C PHE A 453 1.13 8.10 3.93
N VAL A 454 0.54 6.99 4.38
CA VAL A 454 1.08 5.63 4.19
C VAL A 454 1.24 5.29 2.71
N ASP A 455 0.25 5.59 1.88
CA ASP A 455 0.30 5.39 0.44
C ASP A 455 1.20 6.44 -0.23
N GLY A 456 1.05 7.71 0.17
CA GLY A 456 1.67 8.87 -0.49
C GLY A 456 3.18 8.95 -0.28
N ILE A 457 3.68 8.43 0.84
CA ILE A 457 5.12 8.38 1.11
C ILE A 457 5.85 7.47 0.11
N GLY A 458 5.15 6.50 -0.50
CA GLY A 458 5.71 5.69 -1.59
C GLY A 458 6.95 4.89 -1.20
N LEU A 459 7.01 4.46 0.07
CA LEU A 459 8.00 3.55 0.64
C LEU A 459 7.33 2.20 0.94
N SER A 460 8.13 1.16 1.16
CA SER A 460 7.62 -0.09 1.70
C SER A 460 7.20 0.12 3.14
N TRP A 461 5.99 -0.31 3.50
CA TRP A 461 5.44 -0.14 4.84
C TRP A 461 5.59 -1.41 5.69
N GLY A 462 6.10 -1.26 6.91
CA GLY A 462 6.43 -2.35 7.82
C GLY A 462 5.23 -3.09 8.43
N ALA A 463 4.01 -2.58 8.24
CA ALA A 463 2.81 -3.18 8.80
C ALA A 463 2.54 -4.61 8.31
N SER A 464 3.08 -4.99 7.16
CA SER A 464 3.04 -6.38 6.68
C SER A 464 3.66 -7.39 7.67
N TYR A 465 4.53 -6.94 8.58
CA TYR A 465 5.14 -7.74 9.64
C TYR A 465 4.99 -7.09 11.03
N GLY A 466 4.05 -6.15 11.15
CA GLY A 466 3.62 -5.60 12.44
C GLY A 466 4.27 -4.30 12.86
N ASP A 467 5.26 -3.83 12.10
CA ASP A 467 5.97 -2.59 12.43
C ASP A 467 5.28 -1.39 11.74
N ILE A 468 4.21 -0.89 12.36
CA ILE A 468 3.32 0.13 11.79
C ILE A 468 4.04 1.47 11.54
N MET A 469 5.06 1.77 12.33
CA MET A 469 5.87 3.00 12.24
C MET A 469 6.92 2.96 11.15
N HIS A 470 7.26 1.78 10.60
CA HIS A 470 8.44 1.61 9.76
C HIS A 470 8.17 1.82 8.27
N PHE A 471 9.04 2.59 7.62
CA PHE A 471 9.02 2.84 6.17
C PHE A 471 10.42 2.73 5.58
N ASP A 472 10.57 2.01 4.47
CA ASP A 472 11.89 1.82 3.86
C ASP A 472 11.89 1.68 2.32
N MET A 473 13.08 1.76 1.72
CA MET A 473 13.26 1.74 0.27
C MET A 473 13.41 0.34 -0.36
N ARG A 474 13.12 -0.77 0.34
CA ARG A 474 13.32 -2.15 -0.20
C ARG A 474 12.60 -2.41 -1.52
N ASN A 475 11.58 -1.62 -1.84
CA ASN A 475 10.82 -1.74 -3.08
C ASN A 475 11.42 -0.94 -4.25
N LYS A 476 12.50 -0.15 -4.09
CA LYS A 476 13.02 0.74 -5.14
C LYS A 476 14.51 1.07 -5.05
N GLY A 477 15.05 1.61 -6.15
CA GLY A 477 16.41 2.17 -6.20
C GLY A 477 17.49 1.23 -5.68
N SER A 478 18.45 1.80 -4.95
CA SER A 478 19.50 1.07 -4.21
C SER A 478 18.93 0.14 -3.14
N GLY A 479 17.84 0.52 -2.47
CA GLY A 479 17.16 -0.30 -1.47
C GLY A 479 16.69 -1.65 -2.02
N ARG A 480 16.19 -1.70 -3.26
CA ARG A 480 15.83 -2.98 -3.92
C ARG A 480 17.06 -3.88 -4.13
N LYS A 481 18.18 -3.30 -4.57
CA LYS A 481 19.43 -4.04 -4.76
C LYS A 481 19.96 -4.60 -3.44
N ILE A 482 19.96 -3.77 -2.39
CA ILE A 482 20.36 -4.15 -1.03
C ILE A 482 19.43 -5.24 -0.48
N GLN A 483 18.11 -5.16 -0.69
CA GLN A 483 17.17 -6.19 -0.24
C GLN A 483 17.44 -7.55 -0.89
N SER A 484 17.72 -7.57 -2.20
CA SER A 484 18.11 -8.79 -2.90
C SER A 484 19.44 -9.34 -2.36
N ALA A 485 20.42 -8.47 -2.13
CA ALA A 485 21.71 -8.86 -1.57
C ALA A 485 21.59 -9.38 -0.12
N ILE A 486 20.74 -8.79 0.71
CA ILE A 486 20.39 -9.30 2.05
C ILE A 486 19.86 -10.73 1.96
N GLY A 487 18.94 -11.00 1.02
CA GLY A 487 18.39 -12.34 0.82
C GLY A 487 19.47 -13.37 0.45
N ALA A 488 20.36 -13.01 -0.47
CA ALA A 488 21.49 -13.85 -0.86
C ALA A 488 22.50 -14.05 0.29
N TYR A 489 22.82 -12.99 1.03
CA TYR A 489 23.73 -13.03 2.18
C TYR A 489 23.18 -13.92 3.29
N LYS A 490 21.89 -13.78 3.63
CA LYS A 490 21.22 -14.62 4.62
C LYS A 490 21.28 -16.10 4.25
N LYS A 491 20.98 -16.43 2.99
CA LYS A 491 21.07 -17.82 2.50
C LYS A 491 22.49 -18.37 2.64
N LYS A 492 23.49 -17.60 2.21
CA LYS A 492 24.90 -17.96 2.34
C LYS A 492 25.27 -18.25 3.80
N LYS A 493 24.88 -17.39 4.74
CA LYS A 493 25.17 -17.58 6.16
C LYS A 493 24.43 -18.76 6.79
N GLN A 494 23.21 -19.05 6.34
CA GLN A 494 22.51 -20.27 6.75
C GLN A 494 23.20 -21.54 6.25
N GLU A 495 23.85 -21.50 5.09
CA GLU A 495 24.64 -22.63 4.58
C GLU A 495 25.95 -22.79 5.37
N GLU A 496 26.67 -21.70 5.63
CA GLU A 496 27.88 -21.69 6.49
C GLU A 496 27.58 -22.26 7.88
N ALA A 497 26.44 -21.87 8.48
CA ALA A 497 26.01 -22.31 9.81
C ALA A 497 25.72 -23.81 9.91
N LYS A 498 25.51 -24.52 8.79
CA LYS A 498 25.32 -25.98 8.75
C LYS A 498 26.64 -26.74 8.68
N THR A 499 27.68 -26.08 8.17
CA THR A 499 28.98 -26.68 7.90
C THR A 499 30.00 -26.42 9.00
N GLU A 500 29.83 -25.33 9.75
CA GLU A 500 30.60 -25.05 10.97
C GLU A 500 30.25 -26.02 12.09
#